data_AF-A0A957C5R6-F1
#
_entry.id   AF-A0A957C5R6-F1
#
_cell.length_a   1.000
_cell.length_b   1.000
_cell.length_c   1.000
_cell.angle_alpha   90.00
_cell.angle_beta   90.00
_cell.angle_gamma   90.00
#
_symmetry.space_group_name_H-M   'P 1'
#
loop_
_entity.id
_entity.type
_entity.pdbx_description
1 polymer ?
#
loop_
_entity_poly.entity_id
_entity_poly.type
_entity_poly.pdbx_seq_one_letter_code
_entity_poly.pdbx_strand_id
1 'polypeptide(L)'
;MSSKKRFVTIEDVSKIQYVEDPQISPDGQWIAYVQMKANMMKRGYDRNIFLVAASGGAPFQVTFSGKDTTPRWSPDGKQLAFVSARADKPQIYLLPLQRPGEARSLTGHETGAVAPEWSPDGTHIAYLVSSNASERAAENND
;
A
#
# COMPACT_ATOMS: atom_id res chain seq x y z
N MET A 1 13.88 18.32 33.76
CA MET A 1 14.56 19.32 32.92
C MET A 1 13.58 19.78 31.85
N SER A 2 13.22 21.06 31.81
CA SER A 2 12.28 21.60 30.82
C SER A 2 12.97 21.72 29.47
N SER A 3 12.45 21.05 28.44
CA SER A 3 12.95 21.19 27.07
C SER A 3 12.75 22.64 26.61
N LYS A 4 13.83 23.33 26.23
CA LYS A 4 13.79 24.70 25.75
C LYS A 4 13.06 24.71 24.40
N LYS A 5 11.90 25.38 24.34
CA LYS A 5 11.13 25.54 23.09
C LYS A 5 12.03 26.19 22.03
N ARG A 6 12.07 25.60 20.84
CA ARG A 6 12.80 26.10 19.66
C ARG A 6 11.88 26.15 18.44
N PHE A 7 12.26 26.93 17.43
CA PHE A 7 11.55 26.93 16.14
C PHE A 7 11.63 25.56 15.45
N VAL A 8 10.58 25.25 14.68
CA VAL A 8 10.51 24.09 13.80
C VAL A 8 11.54 24.25 12.68
N THR A 9 12.34 23.23 12.45
CA THR A 9 13.33 23.19 11.35
C THR A 9 12.94 22.17 10.29
N ILE A 10 13.65 22.14 9.16
CA ILE A 10 13.40 21.15 8.10
C ILE A 10 13.61 19.71 8.61
N GLU A 11 14.50 19.51 9.58
CA GLU A 11 14.73 18.23 10.25
C GLU A 11 13.57 17.79 11.13
N ASP A 12 12.73 18.72 11.60
CA ASP A 12 11.50 18.36 12.31
C ASP A 12 10.41 17.95 11.32
N VAL A 13 10.29 18.71 10.23
CA VAL A 13 9.34 18.39 9.14
C VAL A 13 9.64 17.01 8.56
N SER A 14 10.92 16.62 8.43
CA SER A 14 11.33 15.30 7.92
C SER A 14 10.95 14.13 8.83
N LYS A 15 10.70 14.39 10.12
CA LYS A 15 10.29 13.39 11.12
C LYS A 15 8.77 13.18 11.15
N ILE A 16 8.00 14.02 10.48
CA ILE A 16 6.55 13.85 10.40
C ILE A 16 6.25 12.57 9.62
N GLN A 17 5.50 11.67 10.26
CA GLN A 17 4.94 10.48 9.63
C GLN A 17 3.50 10.79 9.25
N TYR A 18 3.20 10.70 7.96
CA TYR A 18 1.84 10.79 7.46
C TYR A 18 1.26 9.38 7.38
N VAL A 19 0.00 9.25 7.75
CA VAL A 19 -0.75 7.99 7.61
C VAL A 19 -1.86 8.19 6.59
N GLU A 20 -2.01 7.24 5.68
CA GLU A 20 -2.95 7.27 4.56
C GLU A 20 -3.71 5.93 4.51
N ASP A 21 -4.94 5.96 4.00
CA ASP A 21 -5.75 4.77 3.66
C ASP A 21 -5.80 3.65 4.74
N PRO A 22 -6.35 3.92 5.93
CA PRO A 22 -6.52 2.90 6.97
C PRO A 22 -7.63 1.90 6.61
N GLN A 23 -7.37 0.61 6.86
CA GLN A 23 -8.25 -0.51 6.53
C GLN A 23 -8.30 -1.51 7.70
N ILE A 24 -9.49 -1.73 8.24
CA ILE A 24 -9.71 -2.68 9.34
C ILE A 24 -9.78 -4.11 8.76
N SER A 25 -9.17 -5.09 9.42
CA SER A 25 -9.24 -6.49 9.05
C SER A 25 -10.67 -7.05 9.22
N PRO A 26 -11.07 -8.12 8.51
CA PRO A 26 -12.41 -8.68 8.60
C PRO A 26 -12.83 -9.12 10.01
N ASP A 27 -11.87 -9.59 10.82
CA ASP A 27 -12.06 -9.97 12.22
C ASP A 27 -12.03 -8.78 13.20
N GLY A 28 -11.78 -7.57 12.70
CA GLY A 28 -11.67 -6.34 13.49
C GLY A 28 -10.41 -6.21 14.34
N GLN A 29 -9.46 -7.15 14.25
CA GLN A 29 -8.30 -7.19 15.16
C GLN A 29 -7.15 -6.30 14.72
N TRP A 30 -7.04 -5.97 13.44
CA TRP A 30 -5.91 -5.28 12.86
C TRP A 30 -6.35 -4.09 12.01
N ILE A 31 -5.49 -3.08 11.96
CA ILE A 31 -5.59 -1.96 11.02
C ILE A 31 -4.35 -2.00 10.13
N ALA A 32 -4.56 -2.17 8.83
CA ALA A 32 -3.54 -1.94 7.82
C ALA A 32 -3.61 -0.48 7.37
N TYR A 33 -2.48 0.19 7.22
CA TYR A 33 -2.44 1.56 6.73
C TYR A 33 -1.13 1.85 6.01
N VAL A 34 -1.13 2.89 5.17
CA VAL A 34 0.07 3.37 4.50
C VAL A 34 0.75 4.38 5.41
N GLN A 35 2.04 4.19 5.68
CA GLN A 35 2.88 5.22 6.29
C GLN A 35 3.75 5.86 5.22
N MET A 36 3.61 7.18 5.06
CA MET A 36 4.46 8.01 4.22
C MET A 36 5.49 8.74 5.06
N LYS A 37 6.77 8.61 4.69
CA LYS A 37 7.90 9.27 5.36
C LYS A 37 8.79 9.98 4.36
N ALA A 38 9.23 11.19 4.69
CA ALA A 38 10.20 11.92 3.87
C ALA A 38 11.52 11.14 3.77
N ASN A 39 11.98 10.90 2.55
CA ASN A 39 13.29 10.34 2.26
C ASN A 39 14.18 11.44 1.66
N MET A 40 15.00 12.04 2.52
CA MET A 40 15.88 13.15 2.14
C MET A 40 16.99 12.72 1.16
N MET A 41 17.44 11.47 1.23
CA MET A 41 18.45 10.92 0.31
C MET A 41 17.90 10.83 -1.12
N LYS A 42 16.65 10.41 -1.28
CA LYS A 42 15.95 10.30 -2.57
C LYS A 42 15.24 11.59 -2.98
N ARG A 43 15.27 12.64 -2.16
CA ARG A 43 14.48 13.88 -2.34
C ARG A 43 13.00 13.61 -2.63
N GLY A 44 12.40 12.70 -1.87
CA GLY A 44 11.02 12.26 -2.09
C GLY A 44 10.38 11.68 -0.84
N TYR A 45 9.39 10.82 -1.02
CA TYR A 45 8.71 10.12 0.07
C TYR A 45 8.75 8.61 -0.19
N ASP A 46 9.01 7.85 0.87
CA ASP A 46 8.77 6.41 0.85
C ASP A 46 7.37 6.14 1.42
N ARG A 47 6.62 5.26 0.76
CA ARG A 47 5.35 4.70 1.25
C ARG A 47 5.50 3.22 1.49
N ASN A 48 5.18 2.77 2.70
CA ASN A 48 5.16 1.36 3.08
C ASN A 48 3.88 1.07 3.86
N ILE A 49 3.46 -0.19 3.86
CA ILE A 49 2.28 -0.64 4.60
C ILE A 49 2.71 -1.11 5.99
N PHE A 50 1.94 -0.69 6.99
CA PHE A 50 2.11 -1.03 8.39
C PHE A 50 0.83 -1.69 8.91
N LEU A 51 1.00 -2.54 9.92
CA LEU A 51 -0.10 -3.09 10.71
C LEU A 51 -0.01 -2.59 12.14
N VAL A 52 -1.17 -2.35 12.76
CA VAL A 52 -1.32 -2.10 14.19
C VAL A 52 -2.55 -2.82 14.71
N ALA A 53 -2.51 -3.29 15.95
CA ALA A 53 -3.70 -3.86 16.59
C ALA A 53 -4.79 -2.78 16.70
N ALA A 54 -6.05 -3.15 16.44
CA ALA A 54 -7.18 -2.23 16.57
C ALA A 54 -7.40 -1.76 18.01
N SER A 55 -6.97 -2.54 19.00
CA SER A 55 -6.92 -2.16 20.42
C SER A 55 -5.81 -1.16 20.76
N GLY A 56 -4.96 -0.81 19.79
CA GLY A 56 -3.78 0.05 19.97
C GLY A 56 -2.50 -0.75 20.26
N GLY A 57 -1.38 -0.05 20.24
CA GLY A 57 -0.05 -0.64 20.43
C GLY A 57 0.98 -0.10 19.45
N ALA A 58 2.16 -0.72 19.44
CA ALA A 58 3.21 -0.36 18.49
C ALA A 58 2.89 -0.94 17.09
N PRO A 59 2.90 -0.12 16.03
CA PRO A 59 2.77 -0.61 14.67
C PRO A 59 4.04 -1.33 14.21
N PHE A 60 3.90 -2.25 13.26
CA PHE A 60 5.02 -2.90 12.59
C PHE A 60 4.89 -2.83 11.07
N GLN A 61 6.02 -2.68 10.39
CA GLN A 61 6.10 -2.57 8.95
C GLN A 61 5.98 -3.95 8.30
N VAL A 62 5.14 -4.08 7.27
CA VAL A 62 4.93 -5.35 6.54
C VAL A 62 5.37 -5.31 5.07
N THR A 63 5.64 -4.13 4.52
CA THR A 63 6.25 -3.97 3.19
C THR A 63 7.44 -3.04 3.23
N PHE A 64 8.37 -3.16 2.28
CA PHE A 64 9.67 -2.49 2.35
C PHE A 64 10.13 -1.87 1.02
N SER A 65 9.25 -1.75 0.02
CA SER A 65 9.68 -1.26 -1.29
C SER A 65 9.82 0.28 -1.34
N GLY A 66 9.19 0.99 -0.40
CA GLY A 66 9.07 2.44 -0.40
C GLY A 66 8.08 2.99 -1.43
N LYS A 67 7.36 2.13 -2.16
CA LYS A 67 6.37 2.52 -3.18
C LYS A 67 5.06 1.73 -3.04
N ASP A 68 4.67 1.38 -1.82
CA ASP A 68 3.51 0.51 -1.55
C ASP A 68 2.32 1.31 -1.01
N THR A 69 1.13 1.07 -1.58
CA THR A 69 -0.11 1.84 -1.33
C THR A 69 -1.35 0.97 -1.45
N THR A 70 -2.52 1.51 -1.08
CA THR A 70 -3.84 0.91 -1.29
C THR A 70 -3.96 -0.52 -0.75
N PRO A 71 -3.68 -0.78 0.54
CA PRO A 71 -3.82 -2.10 1.13
C PRO A 71 -5.30 -2.53 1.15
N ARG A 72 -5.60 -3.79 0.85
CA ARG A 72 -6.95 -4.37 0.95
C ARG A 72 -6.86 -5.77 1.51
N TRP A 73 -7.53 -5.99 2.64
CA TRP A 73 -7.61 -7.30 3.27
C TRP A 73 -8.37 -8.28 2.39
N SER A 74 -7.85 -9.51 2.28
CA SER A 74 -8.66 -10.62 1.79
C SER A 74 -9.84 -10.86 2.75
N PRO A 75 -10.99 -11.36 2.27
CA PRO A 75 -12.17 -11.60 3.13
C PRO A 75 -11.90 -12.57 4.29
N ASP A 76 -10.93 -13.48 4.13
CA ASP A 76 -10.50 -14.41 5.17
C ASP A 76 -9.48 -13.83 6.17
N GLY A 77 -9.05 -12.58 5.97
CA GLY A 77 -8.07 -11.87 6.82
C GLY A 77 -6.63 -12.37 6.72
N LYS A 78 -6.31 -13.28 5.79
CA LYS A 78 -5.00 -13.95 5.73
C LYS A 78 -3.96 -13.25 4.86
N GLN A 79 -4.41 -12.33 4.01
CA GLN A 79 -3.57 -11.71 2.97
C GLN A 79 -3.94 -10.23 2.78
N LEU A 80 -2.98 -9.46 2.28
CA LEU A 80 -3.20 -8.11 1.77
C LEU A 80 -2.94 -8.08 0.27
N ALA A 81 -3.92 -7.62 -0.51
CA ALA A 81 -3.67 -7.09 -1.84
C ALA A 81 -3.25 -5.62 -1.72
N PHE A 82 -2.30 -5.17 -2.52
CA PHE A 82 -1.84 -3.78 -2.48
C PHE A 82 -1.21 -3.37 -3.80
N VAL A 83 -1.10 -2.06 -4.03
CA VAL A 83 -0.44 -1.50 -5.20
C VAL A 83 1.02 -1.20 -4.86
N SER A 84 1.95 -1.65 -5.71
CA SER A 84 3.37 -1.33 -5.58
C SER A 84 3.96 -0.89 -6.91
N ALA A 85 4.69 0.22 -6.91
CA ALA A 85 5.45 0.70 -8.07
C ALA A 85 6.96 0.35 -7.99
N ARG A 86 7.29 -0.74 -7.28
CA ARG A 86 8.68 -1.20 -7.10
C ARG A 86 9.38 -1.58 -8.40
N ALA A 87 8.61 -1.98 -9.42
CA ALA A 87 9.07 -2.34 -10.76
C ALA A 87 8.62 -1.29 -11.80
N ASP A 88 8.82 -0.01 -11.47
CA ASP A 88 8.52 1.20 -12.26
C ASP A 88 7.05 1.53 -12.53
N LYS A 89 6.22 0.55 -12.86
CA LYS A 89 4.77 0.73 -13.03
C LYS A 89 4.02 0.22 -11.80
N PRO A 90 2.90 0.86 -11.40
CA PRO A 90 2.07 0.32 -10.33
C PRO A 90 1.53 -1.04 -10.76
N GLN A 91 1.74 -2.06 -9.95
CA GLN A 91 1.16 -3.38 -10.11
C GLN A 91 0.49 -3.81 -8.81
N ILE A 92 -0.42 -4.76 -8.91
CA ILE A 92 -1.04 -5.38 -7.74
C ILE A 92 -0.12 -6.48 -7.24
N TYR A 93 0.16 -6.44 -5.95
CA TYR A 93 0.91 -7.46 -5.22
C TYR A 93 0.04 -8.08 -4.15
N LEU A 94 0.38 -9.32 -3.81
CA LEU A 94 -0.26 -10.07 -2.74
C LEU A 94 0.78 -10.40 -1.67
N LEU A 95 0.46 -10.05 -0.42
CA LEU A 95 1.26 -10.35 0.76
C LEU A 95 0.51 -11.31 1.68
N PRO A 96 0.96 -12.57 1.82
CA PRO A 96 0.48 -13.46 2.87
C PRO A 96 0.95 -12.98 4.25
N LEU A 97 0.04 -12.93 5.23
CA LEU A 97 0.36 -12.47 6.60
C LEU A 97 0.60 -13.61 7.60
N GLN A 98 0.14 -14.82 7.28
CA GLN A 98 0.23 -15.98 8.19
C GLN A 98 1.59 -16.67 8.19
N ARG A 99 2.43 -16.39 7.19
CA ARG A 99 3.79 -16.93 7.10
C ARG A 99 4.73 -15.79 6.74
N PRO A 100 5.97 -15.76 7.25
CA PRO A 100 7.01 -14.91 6.70
C PRO A 100 7.12 -15.25 5.20
N GLY A 101 6.63 -14.35 4.36
CA GLY A 101 6.52 -14.55 2.93
C GLY A 101 6.72 -13.23 2.23
N GLU A 102 7.48 -13.24 1.14
CA GLU A 102 7.64 -12.06 0.32
C GLU A 102 6.37 -11.78 -0.47
N ALA A 103 6.07 -10.49 -0.65
CA ALA A 103 4.97 -10.11 -1.52
C ALA A 103 5.26 -10.52 -2.97
N ARG A 104 4.30 -11.17 -3.63
CA ARG A 104 4.40 -11.58 -5.04
C ARG A 104 3.55 -10.69 -5.94
N SER A 105 4.01 -10.43 -7.16
CA SER A 105 3.20 -9.70 -8.14
C SER A 105 2.02 -10.57 -8.60
N LEU A 106 0.84 -9.98 -8.69
CA LEU A 106 -0.35 -10.59 -9.30
C LEU A 106 -0.58 -10.11 -10.73
N THR A 107 -0.10 -8.91 -11.06
CA THR A 107 -0.25 -8.30 -12.38
C THR A 107 1.11 -7.95 -13.00
N GLY A 108 1.11 -7.68 -14.30
CA GLY A 108 2.29 -7.28 -15.07
C GLY A 108 1.91 -6.44 -16.30
N HIS A 109 0.91 -5.58 -16.15
CA HIS A 109 0.36 -4.77 -17.26
C HIS A 109 1.32 -3.64 -17.63
N GLU A 110 1.49 -3.35 -18.92
CA GLU A 110 2.40 -2.30 -19.41
C GLU A 110 2.03 -0.90 -18.87
N THR A 111 0.73 -0.62 -18.77
CA THR A 111 0.18 0.64 -18.26
C THR A 111 0.00 0.65 -16.75
N GLY A 112 0.19 -0.50 -16.09
CA GLY A 112 -0.01 -0.68 -14.65
C GLY A 112 -1.44 -1.04 -14.25
N ALA A 113 -1.58 -1.54 -13.01
CA ALA A 113 -2.83 -1.90 -12.38
C ALA A 113 -2.98 -1.23 -11.01
N VAL A 114 -4.18 -0.73 -10.73
CA VAL A 114 -4.50 0.04 -9.52
C VAL A 114 -5.87 -0.32 -8.96
N ALA A 115 -6.19 0.23 -7.78
CA ALA A 115 -7.49 0.10 -7.10
C ALA A 115 -7.98 -1.36 -6.99
N PRO A 116 -7.20 -2.27 -6.37
CA PRO A 116 -7.65 -3.64 -6.17
C PRO A 116 -8.86 -3.68 -5.22
N GLU A 117 -9.79 -4.60 -5.47
CA GLU A 117 -10.88 -4.94 -4.57
C GLU A 117 -11.16 -6.45 -4.62
N TRP A 118 -11.33 -7.09 -3.47
CA TRP A 118 -11.57 -8.53 -3.39
C TRP A 118 -13.04 -8.87 -3.68
N SER A 119 -13.26 -9.99 -4.37
CA SER A 119 -14.58 -10.61 -4.37
C SER A 119 -14.96 -11.08 -2.95
N PRO A 120 -16.25 -11.11 -2.58
CA PRO A 120 -16.67 -11.50 -1.23
C PRO A 120 -16.23 -12.91 -0.80
N ASP A 121 -16.09 -13.83 -1.75
CA ASP A 121 -15.62 -15.20 -1.54
C ASP A 121 -14.07 -15.31 -1.49
N GLY A 122 -13.35 -14.22 -1.75
CA GLY A 122 -11.89 -14.13 -1.71
C GLY A 122 -11.17 -14.84 -2.85
N THR A 123 -11.88 -15.28 -3.89
CA THR A 123 -11.29 -16.05 -5.01
C THR A 123 -10.79 -15.16 -6.14
N HIS A 124 -11.27 -13.92 -6.22
CA HIS A 124 -10.96 -12.96 -7.28
C HIS A 124 -10.60 -11.57 -6.74
N ILE A 125 -9.92 -10.79 -7.58
CA ILE A 125 -9.63 -9.38 -7.33
C ILE A 125 -10.02 -8.60 -8.59
N ALA A 126 -10.94 -7.64 -8.44
CA ALA A 126 -11.22 -6.63 -9.45
C ALA A 126 -10.19 -5.51 -9.37
N TYR A 127 -9.83 -4.91 -10.50
CA TYR A 127 -8.87 -3.82 -10.55
C TYR A 127 -9.01 -2.98 -11.82
N LEU A 128 -8.42 -1.80 -11.80
CA LEU A 128 -8.40 -0.88 -12.94
C LEU A 128 -7.06 -0.93 -13.65
N VAL A 129 -7.10 -0.95 -14.98
CA VAL A 129 -5.96 -0.79 -15.88
C VAL A 129 -6.22 0.42 -16.76
N SER A 130 -5.20 1.23 -17.01
CA SER A 130 -5.34 2.32 -17.98
C SER A 130 -5.27 1.73 -19.39
N SER A 131 -6.32 1.90 -20.19
CA SER A 131 -6.29 1.52 -21.60
C SER A 131 -5.39 2.47 -22.39
N ASN A 132 -4.51 1.91 -23.22
CA ASN A 132 -3.78 2.69 -24.21
C ASN A 132 -4.69 3.00 -25.42
N ALA A 133 -4.29 3.96 -26.26
CA ALA A 133 -5.11 4.40 -27.40
C ALA A 133 -5.37 3.28 -28.42
N SER A 134 -4.44 2.33 -28.54
CA SER A 134 -4.53 1.15 -29.41
C SER A 134 -5.58 0.13 -28.93
N GLU A 135 -5.72 -0.10 -27.63
CA GLU A 135 -6.73 -0.99 -27.06
C GLU A 135 -8.14 -0.42 -27.22
N ARG A 136 -8.32 0.89 -26.97
CA ARG A 136 -9.61 1.58 -27.20
C ARG A 136 -10.04 1.55 -28.68
N ALA A 137 -9.08 1.56 -29.60
CA ALA A 137 -9.36 1.48 -31.03
C ALA A 137 -9.81 0.07 -31.45
N ALA A 138 -9.38 -0.97 -30.75
CA ALA A 138 -9.80 -2.35 -31.01
C ALA A 138 -11.21 -2.65 -30.44
N GLU A 139 -11.57 -2.08 -29.29
CA GLU A 139 -12.90 -2.25 -28.66
C GLU A 139 -14.05 -1.58 -29.45
N ASN A 140 -13.75 -0.56 -30.27
CA ASN A 140 -14.76 0.17 -31.06
C ASN A 140 -15.05 -0.44 -32.45
N ASN A 141 -14.48 -1.60 -32.75
CA ASN A 141 -14.58 -2.26 -34.06
C ASN A 141 -15.42 -3.55 -34.07
N ASP A 142 -16.17 -3.83 -33.00
CA ASP A 142 -17.17 -4.92 -32.93
C ASP A 142 -18.62 -4.41 -33.12
#